data_AF-A0A938XVA0-F1
#
_entry.id   AF-A0A938XVA0-F1
#
_cell.length_a   1.000
_cell.length_b   1.000
_cell.length_c   1.000
_cell.angle_alpha   90.00
_cell.angle_beta   90.00
_cell.angle_gamma   90.00
#
_symmetry.space_group_name_H-M   'P 1'
#
loop_
_entity.id
_entity.type
_entity.pdbx_description
1 polymer ?
#
loop_
_entity_poly.entity_id
_entity_poly.type
_entity_poly.pdbx_seq_one_letter_code
_entity_poly.pdbx_strand_id
1 'polypeptide(L)'
;MSKARDSNAFYSGFWRLFFRWFGTGGKGWLRNPFNPDGPKVTLRSYLKLLNFKANHRKVDVQLVLDPNRDAFGRVKNGIPNRVVAYELFNKTKGKIKTRWYDTQGEQFHTKLISIKYKNYSLVFGGSANLTRRNLDNYNLEAELKIKSNNNSQFVKEVEVYFEKIWNNQQGHYTIALEEYSDKSTIKKALYRLQEWSGLSTF
;
A
#
# COMPACT_ATOMS: atom_id res chain seq x y z
N MET A 1 7.86 5.28 -21.76
CA MET A 1 7.28 5.47 -20.41
C MET A 1 6.57 6.82 -20.31
N SER A 2 5.56 6.91 -19.41
CA SER A 2 4.74 8.08 -19.00
C SER A 2 3.37 8.27 -19.69
N LYS A 3 2.49 7.29 -19.50
CA LYS A 3 1.02 7.42 -19.63
C LYS A 3 0.44 8.18 -18.41
N ALA A 4 0.97 9.39 -18.15
CA ALA A 4 0.44 10.32 -17.16
C ALA A 4 -0.08 11.56 -17.90
N ARG A 5 -1.31 11.96 -17.56
CA ARG A 5 -2.01 13.11 -18.15
C ARG A 5 -1.26 14.39 -17.78
N ASP A 6 -1.12 15.31 -18.73
CA ASP A 6 -0.31 16.52 -18.57
C ASP A 6 -0.89 17.42 -17.47
N SER A 7 -0.04 17.92 -16.56
CA SER A 7 -0.47 18.77 -15.42
C SER A 7 -1.11 20.07 -15.90
N ASN A 8 -0.74 20.57 -17.09
CA ASN A 8 -1.36 21.72 -17.74
C ASN A 8 -1.37 21.55 -19.27
N ALA A 9 -2.51 21.16 -19.84
CA ALA A 9 -2.61 20.73 -21.24
C ALA A 9 -2.18 21.82 -22.27
N PHE A 10 -2.50 23.09 -22.01
CA PHE A 10 -2.16 24.21 -22.90
C PHE A 10 -0.65 24.50 -22.89
N TYR A 11 -0.07 24.61 -21.69
CA TYR A 11 1.37 24.83 -21.54
C TYR A 11 2.19 23.63 -22.03
N SER A 12 1.75 22.40 -21.76
CA SER A 12 2.41 21.18 -22.24
C SER A 12 2.31 21.03 -23.76
N GLY A 13 1.23 21.52 -24.39
CA GLY A 13 1.10 21.65 -25.85
C GLY A 13 2.16 22.59 -26.43
N PHE A 14 2.19 23.83 -25.92
CA PHE A 14 3.15 24.86 -26.33
C PHE A 14 4.60 24.41 -26.11
N TRP A 15 4.93 23.83 -24.95
CA TRP A 15 6.26 23.33 -24.65
C TRP A 15 6.74 22.21 -25.59
N ARG A 16 5.84 21.29 -25.97
CA ARG A 16 6.17 20.20 -26.90
C ARG A 16 6.44 20.70 -28.31
N LEU A 17 5.71 21.73 -28.75
CA LEU A 17 5.87 22.32 -30.08
C LEU A 17 7.15 23.14 -30.18
N PHE A 18 7.44 23.98 -29.18
CA PHE A 18 8.48 25.01 -29.32
C PHE A 18 9.79 24.73 -28.55
N PHE A 19 9.76 24.02 -27.41
CA PHE A 19 10.91 23.99 -26.49
C PHE A 19 11.53 22.60 -26.25
N ARG A 20 10.82 21.51 -26.57
CA ARG A 20 11.30 20.14 -26.32
C ARG A 20 12.61 19.81 -27.05
N TRP A 21 12.83 20.36 -28.24
CA TRP A 21 13.95 20.01 -29.12
C TRP A 21 15.29 20.63 -28.71
N PHE A 22 15.29 21.62 -27.81
CA PHE A 22 16.48 22.44 -27.50
C PHE A 22 17.34 21.94 -26.33
N GLY A 23 17.03 20.78 -25.74
CA GLY A 23 17.81 20.19 -24.63
C GLY A 23 17.87 21.05 -23.35
N THR A 24 18.35 20.45 -22.25
CA THR A 24 18.57 21.16 -20.96
C THR A 24 20.04 21.37 -20.63
N GLY A 25 20.94 21.27 -21.62
CA GLY A 25 22.38 21.44 -21.43
C GLY A 25 22.82 22.90 -21.34
N GLY A 26 23.72 23.21 -20.41
CA GLY A 26 24.34 24.53 -20.21
C GLY A 26 24.80 24.77 -18.76
N LYS A 27 25.68 25.75 -18.54
CA LYS A 27 26.04 26.22 -17.19
C LYS A 27 24.83 26.92 -16.56
N GLY A 28 24.20 26.29 -15.57
CA GLY A 28 23.08 26.90 -14.85
C GLY A 28 23.55 28.02 -13.92
N TRP A 29 22.68 28.99 -13.67
CA TRP A 29 22.95 30.13 -12.79
C TRP A 29 21.90 30.29 -11.67
N LEU A 30 20.78 29.56 -11.73
CA LEU A 30 19.72 29.60 -10.72
C LEU A 30 19.97 28.57 -9.62
N ARG A 31 19.52 28.85 -8.39
CA ARG A 31 19.62 27.93 -7.27
C ARG A 31 18.78 26.68 -7.53
N ASN A 32 19.30 25.50 -7.19
CA ASN A 32 18.56 24.26 -7.40
C ASN A 32 17.44 24.14 -6.32
N PRO A 33 16.16 24.00 -6.71
CA PRO A 33 15.05 23.96 -5.78
C PRO A 33 14.96 22.66 -4.95
N PHE A 34 15.72 21.63 -5.31
CA PHE A 34 15.73 20.33 -4.61
C PHE A 34 16.99 20.09 -3.77
N ASN A 35 18.05 20.84 -4.01
CA ASN A 35 19.29 20.75 -3.24
C ASN A 35 19.97 22.14 -3.20
N PRO A 36 19.92 22.85 -2.06
CA PRO A 36 20.46 24.20 -1.93
C PRO A 36 21.96 24.32 -2.26
N ASP A 37 22.73 23.24 -2.11
CA ASP A 37 24.18 23.15 -2.34
C ASP A 37 24.55 22.39 -3.64
N GLY A 38 23.54 22.03 -4.44
CA GLY A 38 23.73 21.34 -5.71
C GLY A 38 24.16 22.26 -6.86
N PRO A 39 24.54 21.68 -8.03
CA PRO A 39 24.90 22.47 -9.20
C PRO A 39 23.74 23.38 -9.60
N LYS A 40 24.07 24.64 -9.89
CA LYS A 40 23.11 25.66 -10.32
C LYS A 40 22.35 25.17 -11.55
N VAL A 41 21.03 25.35 -11.54
CA VAL A 41 20.12 24.91 -12.59
C VAL A 41 19.87 26.04 -13.61
N THR A 42 19.50 25.69 -14.83
CA THR A 42 19.13 26.69 -15.86
C THR A 42 17.66 27.09 -15.71
N LEU A 43 17.28 28.25 -16.27
CA LEU A 43 15.86 28.67 -16.33
C LEU A 43 14.99 27.62 -17.02
N ARG A 44 15.54 26.93 -18.02
CA ARG A 44 14.88 25.81 -18.71
C ARG A 44 14.63 24.62 -17.79
N SER A 45 15.53 24.32 -16.85
CA SER A 45 15.28 23.29 -15.84
C SER A 45 14.10 23.67 -14.96
N TYR A 46 13.96 24.94 -14.56
CA TYR A 46 12.78 25.44 -13.85
C TYR A 46 11.49 25.32 -14.68
N LEU A 47 11.52 25.71 -15.95
CA LEU A 47 10.37 25.58 -16.86
C LEU A 47 10.01 24.10 -17.15
N LYS A 48 11.00 23.20 -17.12
CA LYS A 48 10.80 21.75 -17.19
C LYS A 48 10.17 21.20 -15.91
N LEU A 49 10.45 21.78 -14.74
CA LEU A 49 9.75 21.43 -13.50
C LEU A 49 8.27 21.80 -13.54
N LEU A 50 7.92 22.93 -14.15
CA LEU A 50 6.52 23.28 -14.41
C LEU A 50 5.83 22.27 -15.35
N ASN A 51 6.60 21.51 -16.14
CA ASN A 51 6.12 20.45 -17.02
C ASN A 51 6.35 19.04 -16.45
N PHE A 52 6.81 18.94 -15.19
CA PHE A 52 7.02 17.65 -14.55
C PHE A 52 5.65 17.00 -14.29
N LYS A 53 5.46 15.80 -14.84
CA LYS A 53 4.26 15.00 -14.66
C LYS A 53 4.30 14.37 -13.27
N ALA A 54 3.96 15.15 -12.24
CA ALA A 54 3.76 14.63 -10.91
C ALA A 54 2.44 13.83 -10.86
N ASN A 55 2.55 12.52 -10.93
CA ASN A 55 1.41 11.63 -10.77
C ASN A 55 1.06 11.53 -9.27
N HIS A 56 0.36 12.54 -8.74
CA HIS A 56 -0.22 12.52 -7.39
C HIS A 56 -1.44 11.60 -7.33
N ARG A 57 -1.27 10.30 -7.60
CA ARG A 57 -2.35 9.33 -7.37
C ARG A 57 -2.52 9.17 -5.86
N LYS A 58 -3.50 9.89 -5.31
CA LYS A 58 -4.00 9.66 -3.95
C LYS A 58 -4.68 8.28 -3.96
N VAL A 59 -3.97 7.27 -3.49
CA VAL A 59 -4.50 5.93 -3.21
C VAL A 59 -4.70 5.85 -1.70
N ASP A 60 -5.92 5.57 -1.27
CA ASP A 60 -6.21 5.25 0.13
C ASP A 60 -6.06 3.75 0.32
N VAL A 61 -5.35 3.34 1.38
CA VAL A 61 -5.10 1.93 1.68
C VAL A 61 -5.48 1.68 3.13
N GLN A 62 -6.41 0.76 3.32
CA GLN A 62 -6.91 0.33 4.63
C GLN A 62 -6.67 -1.17 4.77
N LEU A 63 -6.13 -1.58 5.92
CA LEU A 63 -5.78 -2.96 6.23
C LEU A 63 -6.36 -3.37 7.58
N VAL A 64 -7.11 -4.46 7.61
CA VAL A 64 -7.46 -5.15 8.86
C VAL A 64 -6.62 -6.41 8.95
N LEU A 65 -5.88 -6.57 10.03
CA LEU A 65 -5.00 -7.71 10.26
C LEU A 65 -5.39 -8.43 11.54
N ASP A 66 -5.13 -9.73 11.59
CA ASP A 66 -5.17 -10.51 12.82
C ASP A 66 -3.87 -10.27 13.61
N PRO A 67 -3.91 -9.99 14.93
CA PRO A 67 -2.71 -9.75 15.73
C PRO A 67 -1.86 -11.00 15.95
N ASN A 68 -2.30 -12.17 15.47
CA ASN A 68 -1.72 -13.50 15.68
C ASN A 68 -1.46 -13.74 17.16
N ARG A 69 -2.46 -13.39 17.99
CA ARG A 69 -2.44 -13.59 19.45
C ARG A 69 -2.93 -15.00 19.77
N ASP A 70 -4.11 -15.36 19.27
CA ASP A 70 -4.79 -16.58 19.65
C ASP A 70 -4.75 -17.59 18.49
N ALA A 71 -4.16 -18.75 18.73
CA ALA A 71 -4.17 -19.81 17.72
C ALA A 71 -4.20 -21.19 18.33
N PHE A 72 -5.25 -21.95 18.00
CA PHE A 72 -5.44 -23.32 18.48
C PHE A 72 -5.32 -23.42 20.01
N GLY A 73 -5.90 -22.44 20.73
CA GLY A 73 -5.85 -22.37 22.20
C GLY A 73 -4.50 -21.96 22.80
N ARG A 74 -3.53 -21.50 21.98
CA ARG A 74 -2.21 -21.03 22.43
C ARG A 74 -2.02 -19.55 22.14
N VAL A 75 -1.39 -18.84 23.10
CA VAL A 75 -0.95 -17.45 22.92
C VAL A 75 0.35 -17.44 22.11
N LYS A 76 0.33 -16.79 20.95
CA LYS A 76 1.46 -16.62 20.04
C LYS A 76 2.16 -15.28 20.25
N ASN A 77 3.38 -15.19 19.71
CA ASN A 77 4.26 -14.01 19.86
C ASN A 77 3.97 -12.87 18.86
N GLY A 78 2.94 -13.02 18.00
CA GLY A 78 2.50 -12.01 17.04
C GLY A 78 3.34 -11.88 15.76
N ILE A 79 4.37 -12.70 15.56
CA ILE A 79 5.20 -12.67 14.35
C ILE A 79 4.46 -13.37 13.19
N PRO A 80 4.51 -12.84 11.95
CA PRO A 80 5.16 -11.59 11.54
C PRO A 80 4.24 -10.36 11.68
N ASN A 81 2.93 -10.58 11.83
CA ASN A 81 1.89 -9.55 11.65
C ASN A 81 2.18 -8.26 12.42
N ARG A 82 2.43 -8.34 13.73
CA ARG A 82 2.64 -7.15 14.58
C ARG A 82 3.84 -6.32 14.16
N VAL A 83 4.94 -6.98 13.80
CA VAL A 83 6.18 -6.32 13.37
C VAL A 83 6.00 -5.71 11.98
N VAL A 84 5.36 -6.44 11.05
CA VAL A 84 5.11 -5.97 9.68
C VAL A 84 4.14 -4.79 9.68
N ALA A 85 3.08 -4.82 10.49
CA ALA A 85 2.14 -3.71 10.59
C ALA A 85 2.81 -2.43 11.09
N TYR A 86 3.67 -2.53 12.12
CA TYR A 86 4.48 -1.39 12.58
C TYR A 86 5.45 -0.90 11.51
N GLU A 87 6.10 -1.79 10.76
CA GLU A 87 6.96 -1.41 9.64
C GLU A 87 6.21 -0.69 8.52
N LEU A 88 5.03 -1.18 8.14
CA LEU A 88 4.18 -0.56 7.12
C LEU A 88 3.78 0.85 7.55
N PHE A 89 3.34 1.01 8.79
CA PHE A 89 2.99 2.32 9.34
C PHE A 89 4.17 3.30 9.27
N ASN A 90 5.35 2.90 9.75
CA ASN A 90 6.54 3.77 9.75
C ASN A 90 7.03 4.10 8.34
N LYS A 91 7.16 3.09 7.48
CA LYS A 91 7.66 3.28 6.10
C LYS A 91 6.73 4.17 5.28
N THR A 92 5.43 4.07 5.52
CA THR A 92 4.44 4.87 4.82
C THR A 92 4.08 6.18 5.50
N LYS A 93 4.63 6.44 6.71
CA LYS A 93 4.28 7.58 7.57
C LYS A 93 2.76 7.66 7.80
N GLY A 94 2.14 6.53 8.10
CA GLY A 94 0.71 6.41 8.36
C GLY A 94 -0.19 6.52 7.12
N LYS A 95 0.35 6.51 5.90
CA LYS A 95 -0.47 6.54 4.67
C LYS A 95 -1.22 5.22 4.43
N ILE A 96 -0.67 4.11 4.89
CA ILE A 96 -1.40 2.85 4.99
C ILE A 96 -2.04 2.83 6.38
N LYS A 97 -3.37 2.92 6.40
CA LYS A 97 -4.15 2.84 7.64
C LYS A 97 -4.30 1.37 7.99
N THR A 98 -3.98 1.00 9.22
CA THR A 98 -4.05 -0.38 9.68
C THR A 98 -4.81 -0.45 11.00
N ARG A 99 -5.67 -1.46 11.15
CA ARG A 99 -6.40 -1.79 12.38
C ARG A 99 -6.22 -3.27 12.67
N TRP A 100 -6.27 -3.64 13.95
CA TRP A 100 -6.29 -5.05 14.35
C TRP A 100 -7.73 -5.52 14.46
N TYR A 101 -8.03 -6.72 13.98
CA TYR A 101 -9.25 -7.40 14.39
C TYR A 101 -9.11 -7.83 15.85
N ASP A 102 -10.10 -7.52 16.68
CA ASP A 102 -10.05 -7.74 18.12
C ASP A 102 -10.59 -9.12 18.49
N THR A 103 -9.72 -10.12 18.32
CA THR A 103 -10.05 -11.52 18.56
C THR A 103 -10.20 -11.84 20.05
N GLN A 104 -11.19 -12.65 20.41
CA GLN A 104 -11.48 -13.11 21.78
C GLN A 104 -11.30 -14.64 21.94
N GLY A 105 -10.17 -15.16 21.45
CA GLY A 105 -9.84 -16.60 21.45
C GLY A 105 -10.08 -17.30 20.11
N GLU A 106 -10.79 -16.66 19.18
CA GLU A 106 -10.90 -17.04 17.77
C GLU A 106 -9.78 -16.46 16.90
N GLN A 107 -9.76 -16.82 15.61
CA GLN A 107 -8.88 -16.23 14.60
C GLN A 107 -9.68 -15.46 13.56
N PHE A 108 -9.21 -14.27 13.20
CA PHE A 108 -9.69 -13.57 12.02
C PHE A 108 -9.03 -14.14 10.77
N HIS A 109 -9.73 -15.02 10.07
CA HIS A 109 -9.15 -15.84 9.00
C HIS A 109 -9.55 -15.43 7.57
N THR A 110 -10.16 -14.26 7.38
CA THR A 110 -10.50 -13.73 6.05
C THR A 110 -9.24 -13.36 5.26
N LYS A 111 -9.13 -13.86 4.02
CA LYS A 111 -8.15 -13.37 3.04
C LYS A 111 -8.90 -12.73 1.87
N LEU A 112 -8.93 -11.41 1.86
CA LEU A 112 -9.72 -10.62 0.92
C LEU A 112 -8.97 -9.35 0.55
N ILE A 113 -8.88 -9.05 -0.75
CA ILE A 113 -8.39 -7.77 -1.26
C ILE A 113 -9.46 -7.17 -2.17
N SER A 114 -9.86 -5.93 -1.88
CA SER A 114 -10.73 -5.14 -2.75
C SER A 114 -9.98 -3.93 -3.28
N ILE A 115 -9.98 -3.74 -4.61
CA ILE A 115 -9.35 -2.61 -5.29
C ILE A 115 -10.40 -1.90 -6.13
N LYS A 116 -10.81 -0.71 -5.69
CA LYS A 116 -11.80 0.12 -6.36
C LYS A 116 -11.15 1.06 -7.38
N TYR A 117 -11.50 0.93 -8.64
CA TYR A 117 -11.17 1.89 -9.70
C TYR A 117 -12.39 2.78 -9.97
N LYS A 118 -12.22 3.78 -10.86
CA LYS A 118 -13.27 4.73 -11.20
C LYS A 118 -14.57 4.06 -11.68
N ASN A 119 -14.48 2.98 -12.45
CA ASN A 119 -15.64 2.35 -13.11
C ASN A 119 -15.88 0.89 -12.71
N TYR A 120 -14.93 0.24 -12.04
CA TYR A 120 -14.99 -1.18 -11.69
C TYR A 120 -14.14 -1.47 -10.45
N SER A 121 -14.45 -2.58 -9.78
CA SER A 121 -13.66 -3.10 -8.67
C SER A 121 -13.05 -4.45 -9.05
N LEU A 122 -11.87 -4.72 -8.51
CA LEU A 122 -11.29 -6.06 -8.47
C LEU A 122 -11.39 -6.57 -7.04
N VAL A 123 -12.00 -7.73 -6.87
CA VAL A 123 -12.04 -8.43 -5.58
C VAL A 123 -11.27 -9.73 -5.74
N PHE A 124 -10.31 -9.96 -4.86
CA PHE A 124 -9.57 -11.20 -4.71
C PHE A 124 -9.99 -11.82 -3.39
N GLY A 125 -10.32 -13.10 -3.39
CA GLY A 125 -10.54 -13.86 -2.18
C GLY A 125 -10.26 -15.34 -2.39
N GLY A 126 -9.84 -16.01 -1.34
CA GLY A 126 -9.45 -17.40 -1.41
C GLY A 126 -8.76 -17.89 -0.14
N SER A 127 -7.82 -18.80 -0.34
CA SER A 127 -7.08 -19.49 0.73
C SER A 127 -5.73 -18.85 1.07
N ALA A 128 -5.13 -18.12 0.12
CA ALA A 128 -3.79 -17.57 0.26
C ALA A 128 -3.73 -16.42 1.27
N ASN A 129 -2.86 -16.51 2.28
CA ASN A 129 -2.47 -15.32 3.03
C ASN A 129 -1.52 -14.46 2.20
N LEU A 130 -1.40 -13.18 2.56
CA LEU A 130 -0.49 -12.24 1.91
C LEU A 130 0.92 -12.38 2.46
N THR A 131 1.49 -13.55 2.27
CA THR A 131 2.82 -13.92 2.72
C THR A 131 3.64 -14.44 1.55
N ARG A 132 4.97 -14.41 1.71
CA ARG A 132 5.87 -14.93 0.69
C ARG A 132 5.59 -16.40 0.39
N ARG A 133 5.36 -17.23 1.41
CA ARG A 133 5.14 -18.67 1.23
C ARG A 133 3.90 -18.97 0.39
N ASN A 134 2.77 -18.30 0.67
CA ASN A 134 1.53 -18.52 -0.07
C ASN A 134 1.60 -17.93 -1.50
N LEU A 135 2.35 -16.85 -1.72
CA LEU A 135 2.41 -16.15 -3.01
C LEU A 135 3.54 -16.63 -3.95
N ASP A 136 4.64 -17.18 -3.42
CA ASP A 136 5.80 -17.66 -4.20
C ASP A 136 5.71 -19.18 -4.52
N ASN A 137 4.50 -19.74 -4.69
CA ASN A 137 4.25 -21.14 -5.06
C ASN A 137 4.80 -22.22 -4.10
N TYR A 138 5.06 -21.89 -2.82
CA TYR A 138 5.44 -22.93 -1.85
C TYR A 138 4.24 -23.72 -1.32
N ASN A 139 3.03 -23.17 -1.46
CA ASN A 139 1.78 -23.81 -1.08
C ASN A 139 0.84 -23.90 -2.30
N LEU A 140 -0.01 -24.93 -2.29
CA LEU A 140 -1.15 -25.01 -3.21
C LEU A 140 -2.28 -24.17 -2.65
N GLU A 141 -2.51 -23.01 -3.27
CA GLU A 141 -3.57 -22.08 -2.90
C GLU A 141 -4.63 -21.99 -4.01
N ALA A 142 -5.89 -21.89 -3.61
CA ALA A 142 -7.00 -21.55 -4.49
C ALA A 142 -7.41 -20.09 -4.26
N GLU A 143 -7.41 -19.31 -5.34
CA GLU A 143 -7.71 -17.88 -5.32
C GLU A 143 -8.68 -17.51 -6.46
N LEU A 144 -9.70 -16.71 -6.12
CA LEU A 144 -10.67 -16.21 -7.09
C LEU A 144 -10.48 -14.71 -7.29
N LYS A 145 -10.36 -14.30 -8.56
CA LYS A 145 -10.37 -12.89 -8.96
C LYS A 145 -11.69 -12.55 -9.65
N ILE A 146 -12.47 -11.66 -9.05
CA ILE A 146 -13.70 -11.14 -9.62
C ILE A 146 -13.48 -9.69 -10.05
N LYS A 147 -13.77 -9.40 -11.33
CA LYS A 147 -13.85 -8.03 -11.85
C LYS A 147 -15.31 -7.69 -12.11
N SER A 148 -15.82 -6.68 -11.42
CA SER A 148 -17.23 -6.28 -11.55
C SER A 148 -17.41 -4.76 -11.52
N ASN A 149 -18.57 -4.28 -11.98
CA ASN A 149 -18.94 -2.88 -11.88
C ASN A 149 -19.11 -2.46 -10.41
N ASN A 150 -18.71 -1.23 -10.08
CA ASN A 150 -18.83 -0.67 -8.72
C ASN A 150 -20.27 -0.71 -8.16
N ASN A 151 -21.27 -0.66 -9.04
CA ASN A 151 -22.69 -0.67 -8.65
C ASN A 151 -23.30 -2.07 -8.51
N SER A 152 -22.55 -3.12 -8.87
CA SER A 152 -23.02 -4.50 -8.72
C SER A 152 -23.29 -4.83 -7.26
N GLN A 153 -24.31 -5.68 -7.03
CA GLN A 153 -24.67 -6.11 -5.68
C GLN A 153 -23.49 -6.75 -4.94
N PHE A 154 -22.76 -7.65 -5.60
CA PHE A 154 -21.56 -8.28 -5.05
C PHE A 154 -20.51 -7.28 -4.53
N VAL A 155 -20.17 -6.25 -5.32
CA VAL A 155 -19.18 -5.25 -4.89
C VAL A 155 -19.69 -4.44 -3.71
N LYS A 156 -20.97 -4.07 -3.71
CA LYS A 156 -21.60 -3.36 -2.59
C LYS A 156 -21.58 -4.20 -1.31
N GLU A 157 -21.84 -5.49 -1.39
CA GLU A 157 -21.80 -6.39 -0.23
C GLU A 157 -20.39 -6.51 0.36
N VAL A 158 -19.36 -6.61 -0.50
CA VAL A 158 -17.95 -6.59 -0.08
C VAL A 158 -17.58 -5.27 0.60
N GLU A 159 -18.00 -4.14 0.03
CA GLU A 159 -17.76 -2.81 0.62
C GLU A 159 -18.48 -2.66 1.96
N VAL A 160 -19.75 -3.07 2.05
CA VAL A 160 -20.54 -3.04 3.31
C VAL A 160 -19.89 -3.91 4.38
N TYR A 161 -19.44 -5.13 4.03
CA TYR A 161 -18.72 -6.00 4.96
C TYR A 161 -17.46 -5.33 5.50
N PHE A 162 -16.64 -4.75 4.63
CA PHE A 162 -15.39 -4.10 5.04
C PHE A 162 -15.65 -2.85 5.88
N GLU A 163 -16.58 -1.98 5.48
CA GLU A 163 -16.93 -0.76 6.23
C GLU A 163 -17.52 -1.09 7.60
N LYS A 164 -18.27 -2.19 7.70
CA LYS A 164 -18.81 -2.67 8.97
C LYS A 164 -17.71 -3.00 9.98
N ILE A 165 -16.72 -3.81 9.56
CA ILE A 165 -15.61 -4.19 10.43
C ILE A 165 -14.65 -3.02 10.70
N TRP A 166 -14.41 -2.18 9.68
CA TRP A 166 -13.46 -1.08 9.76
C TRP A 166 -13.92 0.01 10.72
N ASN A 167 -15.20 0.38 10.66
CA ASN A 167 -15.77 1.45 11.47
C ASN A 167 -16.50 0.95 12.72
N ASN A 168 -16.45 -0.36 13.03
CA ASN A 168 -17.20 -0.94 14.14
C ASN A 168 -18.70 -0.63 14.06
N GLN A 169 -19.31 -0.77 12.88
CA GLN A 169 -20.74 -0.51 12.71
C GLN A 169 -21.55 -1.67 13.29
N GLN A 170 -22.47 -1.37 14.20
CA GLN A 170 -23.37 -2.35 14.82
C GLN A 170 -22.64 -3.47 15.59
N GLY A 171 -21.39 -3.24 16.02
CA GLY A 171 -20.60 -4.21 16.77
C GLY A 171 -19.16 -3.75 16.98
N HIS A 172 -18.45 -4.45 17.84
CA HIS A 172 -17.02 -4.22 18.09
C HIS A 172 -16.20 -5.27 17.34
N TYR A 173 -15.43 -4.84 16.34
CA TYR A 173 -14.68 -5.73 15.45
C TYR A 173 -13.18 -5.44 15.44
N THR A 174 -12.80 -4.16 15.41
CA THR A 174 -11.41 -3.76 15.23
C THR A 174 -10.96 -2.70 16.22
N ILE A 175 -9.70 -2.77 16.62
CA ILE A 175 -9.03 -1.82 17.52
C ILE A 175 -7.87 -1.10 16.81
N ALA A 176 -7.35 -0.07 17.47
CA ALA A 176 -6.28 0.76 16.94
C ALA A 176 -4.96 -0.01 16.77
N LEU A 177 -4.11 0.43 15.83
CA LEU A 177 -2.84 -0.23 15.51
C LEU A 177 -1.91 -0.32 16.73
N GLU A 178 -1.95 0.70 17.58
CA GLU A 178 -1.07 0.91 18.73
C GLU A 178 -1.16 -0.23 19.75
N GLU A 179 -2.35 -0.84 19.91
CA GLU A 179 -2.64 -1.87 20.92
C GLU A 179 -1.74 -3.10 20.81
N TYR A 180 -1.41 -3.52 19.58
CA TYR A 180 -0.52 -4.65 19.31
C TYR A 180 0.74 -4.28 18.52
N SER A 181 1.08 -2.99 18.46
CA SER A 181 2.25 -2.53 17.70
C SER A 181 3.55 -3.05 18.32
N ASP A 182 4.31 -3.87 17.57
CA ASP A 182 5.60 -4.42 18.04
C ASP A 182 6.78 -3.68 17.40
N LYS A 183 7.55 -2.98 18.24
CA LYS A 183 8.73 -2.19 17.82
C LYS A 183 10.04 -2.97 17.90
N SER A 184 10.01 -4.26 18.25
CA SER A 184 11.20 -5.07 18.51
C SER A 184 12.07 -5.27 17.25
N THR A 185 13.30 -4.77 17.32
CA THR A 185 14.32 -4.98 16.28
C THR A 185 14.81 -6.43 16.23
N ILE A 186 14.80 -7.14 17.35
CA ILE A 186 15.18 -8.56 17.43
C ILE A 186 14.15 -9.42 16.71
N LYS A 187 12.85 -9.23 17.00
CA LYS A 187 11.79 -9.95 16.29
C LYS A 187 11.77 -9.60 14.80
N LYS A 188 12.12 -8.36 14.46
CA LYS A 188 12.33 -7.94 13.07
C LYS A 188 13.44 -8.73 12.38
N ALA A 189 14.62 -8.82 13.00
CA ALA A 189 15.72 -9.61 12.47
C ALA A 189 15.34 -11.10 12.34
N LEU A 190 14.68 -11.65 13.37
CA LEU A 190 14.23 -13.04 13.38
C LEU A 190 13.29 -13.35 12.21
N TYR A 191 12.22 -12.57 12.01
CA TYR A 191 11.29 -12.85 10.91
C TYR A 191 11.97 -12.69 9.54
N ARG A 192 12.89 -11.72 9.40
CA ARG A 192 13.66 -11.54 8.14
C ARG A 192 14.58 -12.72 7.84
N LEU A 193 15.23 -13.27 8.87
CA LEU A 193 16.02 -14.50 8.72
C LEU A 193 15.13 -15.67 8.31
N GLN A 194 13.94 -15.83 8.91
CA GLN A 194 12.96 -16.86 8.53
C GLN A 194 12.48 -16.71 7.08
N GLU A 195 12.17 -15.48 6.64
CA GLU A 195 11.79 -15.18 5.25
C GLU A 195 12.93 -15.45 4.25
N TRP A 196 14.17 -15.15 4.64
CA TRP A 196 15.35 -15.36 3.81
C TRP A 196 15.69 -16.84 3.67
N SER A 197 15.66 -17.58 4.78
CA SER A 197 16.03 -19.00 4.82
C SER A 197 14.95 -19.94 4.29
N GLY A 198 13.72 -19.45 4.07
CA GLY A 198 12.56 -20.28 3.69
C GLY A 198 11.98 -21.13 4.83
N LEU A 199 12.46 -20.93 6.06
CA LEU A 199 11.96 -21.62 7.26
C LEU A 199 10.73 -20.92 7.87
N SER A 200 10.22 -19.87 7.22
CA SER A 200 8.97 -19.24 7.67
C SER A 200 7.81 -20.22 7.52
N THR A 201 7.02 -20.34 8.58
CA THR A 201 5.74 -21.07 8.58
C THR A 201 4.57 -20.20 8.12
N PHE A 202 4.88 -18.95 7.75
CA PHE A 202 3.98 -17.97 7.17
C PHE A 202 4.50 -17.63 5.79
#